data_AF-W7SQD5-F1
#
_entry.id   AF-W7SQD5-F1
#
_cell.length_a   1.000
_cell.length_b   1.000
_cell.length_c   1.000
_cell.angle_alpha   90.00
_cell.angle_beta   90.00
_cell.angle_gamma   90.00
#
_symmetry.space_group_name_H-M   'P 1'
#
loop_
_entity.id
_entity.type
_entity.pdbx_description
1 polymer ?
#
loop_
_entity_poly.entity_id
_entity_poly.type
_entity_poly.pdbx_seq_one_letter_code
_entity_poly.pdbx_strand_id
1 'polypeptide(L)'
;MSGNAAADRAAVIARFAIQVQRSGAGTVLAGRTGSADNFGPLAVVRADGATTSVLSTVDDVDNAAGQVVTVLALRDAAAGKAGSYGTAGNAQAPAPTAQTG
;
A
#
# COMPACT_ATOMS: atom_id res chain seq x y z
N MET A 1 -13.88 -2.61 22.97
CA MET A 1 -12.41 -2.65 23.13
C MET A 1 -11.65 -3.25 21.94
N SER A 2 -12.33 -3.78 20.91
CA SER A 2 -11.69 -4.38 19.71
C SER A 2 -11.00 -3.38 18.77
N GLY A 3 -11.42 -2.11 18.77
CA GLY A 3 -10.84 -1.08 17.89
C GLY A 3 -9.37 -0.76 18.16
N ASN A 4 -8.95 -0.79 19.44
CA ASN A 4 -7.55 -0.54 19.78
C ASN A 4 -6.63 -1.67 19.32
N ALA A 5 -7.04 -2.93 19.52
CA ALA A 5 -6.26 -4.09 19.10
C ALA A 5 -6.11 -4.19 17.56
N ALA A 6 -7.15 -3.79 16.81
CA ALA A 6 -7.08 -3.72 15.35
C ALA A 6 -6.10 -2.63 14.88
N ALA A 7 -6.16 -1.44 15.52
CA ALA A 7 -5.23 -0.34 15.25
C ALA A 7 -3.78 -0.71 15.58
N ASP A 8 -3.54 -1.36 16.72
CA ASP A 8 -2.23 -1.82 17.15
C ASP A 8 -1.65 -2.81 16.11
N ARG A 9 -2.46 -3.76 15.65
CA ARG A 9 -2.07 -4.71 14.60
C ARG A 9 -1.75 -4.01 13.28
N ALA A 10 -2.57 -3.04 12.88
CA ALA A 10 -2.35 -2.26 11.67
C ALA A 10 -1.03 -1.49 11.73
N ALA A 11 -0.71 -0.90 12.88
CA ALA A 11 0.55 -0.22 13.11
C ALA A 11 1.76 -1.18 13.01
N VAL A 12 1.65 -2.40 13.55
CA VAL A 12 2.71 -3.42 13.41
C VAL A 12 2.93 -3.79 11.94
N ILE A 13 1.87 -4.04 11.18
CA ILE A 13 1.96 -4.40 9.75
C ILE A 13 2.58 -3.25 8.94
N ALA A 14 2.11 -2.02 9.16
CA ALA A 14 2.65 -0.83 8.51
C ALA A 14 4.15 -0.68 8.79
N ARG A 15 4.54 -0.79 10.07
CA ARG A 15 5.95 -0.66 10.48
C ARG A 15 6.81 -1.76 9.89
N PHE A 16 6.32 -2.98 9.85
CA PHE A 16 7.03 -4.10 9.22
C PHE A 16 7.28 -3.83 7.73
N ALA A 17 6.25 -3.43 6.97
CA ALA A 17 6.39 -3.09 5.56
C ALA A 17 7.43 -1.99 5.30
N ILE A 18 7.47 -0.97 6.17
CA ILE A 18 8.50 0.08 6.10
C ILE A 18 9.91 -0.47 6.32
N GLN A 19 10.10 -1.38 7.28
CA GLN A 19 11.42 -1.99 7.50
C GLN A 19 11.85 -2.86 6.32
N VAL A 20 10.91 -3.61 5.74
CA VAL A 20 11.17 -4.37 4.51
C VAL A 20 11.61 -3.42 3.38
N GLN A 21 10.90 -2.31 3.18
CA GLN A 21 11.25 -1.30 2.18
C GLN A 21 12.65 -0.71 2.38
N ARG A 22 13.06 -0.46 3.62
CA ARG A 22 14.41 0.05 3.92
C ARG A 22 15.51 -0.97 3.64
N SER A 23 15.19 -2.25 3.72
CA SER A 23 16.14 -3.35 3.50
C SER A 23 16.17 -3.87 2.05
N GLY A 24 15.16 -3.54 1.24
CA GLY A 24 14.94 -4.10 -0.08
C GLY A 24 14.95 -3.08 -1.21
N ALA A 25 14.80 -3.56 -2.44
CA ALA A 25 14.82 -2.73 -3.66
C ALA A 25 13.43 -2.24 -4.11
N GLY A 26 12.36 -2.55 -3.38
CA GLY A 26 10.99 -2.16 -3.71
C GLY A 26 9.95 -3.05 -3.01
N THR A 27 9.00 -2.43 -2.33
CA THR A 27 7.98 -3.14 -1.51
C THR A 27 6.59 -2.64 -1.85
N VAL A 28 5.63 -3.55 -1.88
CA VAL A 28 4.20 -3.23 -1.98
C VAL A 28 3.47 -3.82 -0.78
N LEU A 29 2.77 -2.97 -0.03
CA LEU A 29 1.82 -3.42 0.97
C LEU A 29 0.43 -3.54 0.33
N ALA A 30 0.02 -4.77 0.05
CA ALA A 30 -1.28 -5.08 -0.53
C ALA A 30 -2.28 -5.50 0.55
N GLY A 31 -3.47 -4.92 0.50
CA GLY A 31 -4.59 -5.22 1.37
C GLY A 31 -5.85 -5.52 0.55
N ARG A 32 -6.78 -6.23 1.18
CA ARG A 32 -8.13 -6.44 0.66
C ARG A 32 -8.98 -5.18 0.77
N THR A 33 -10.09 -5.14 0.04
CA THR A 33 -11.07 -4.05 0.10
C THR A 33 -11.43 -3.72 1.57
N GLY A 34 -11.36 -2.44 1.91
CA GLY A 34 -11.54 -1.92 3.28
C GLY A 34 -10.27 -1.84 4.13
N SER A 35 -9.11 -2.32 3.65
CA SER A 35 -7.83 -2.20 4.38
C SER A 35 -7.28 -0.77 4.45
N ALA A 36 -7.82 0.12 3.61
CA ALA A 36 -7.54 1.56 3.60
C ALA A 36 -8.55 2.38 4.42
N ASP A 37 -9.57 1.72 5.00
CA ASP A 37 -10.54 2.35 5.88
C ASP A 37 -10.06 2.30 7.34
N ASN A 38 -10.74 3.06 8.20
CA ASN A 38 -10.56 3.20 9.65
C ASN A 38 -9.72 2.10 10.34
N PHE A 39 -8.55 2.49 10.86
CA PHE A 39 -7.60 1.63 11.58
C PHE A 39 -7.04 0.45 10.77
N GLY A 40 -7.22 0.44 9.44
CA GLY A 40 -6.62 -0.53 8.55
C GLY A 40 -5.12 -0.25 8.33
N PRO A 41 -4.30 -1.28 8.00
CA PRO A 41 -2.86 -1.10 7.77
C PRO A 41 -2.55 -0.07 6.66
N LEU A 42 -3.36 -0.03 5.61
CA LEU A 42 -3.15 0.93 4.52
C LEU A 42 -3.57 2.34 4.91
N ALA A 43 -4.57 2.50 5.76
CA ALA A 43 -4.95 3.80 6.31
C ALA A 43 -3.79 4.41 7.12
N VAL A 44 -3.14 3.59 7.96
CA VAL A 44 -1.97 4.00 8.75
C VAL A 44 -0.80 4.41 7.86
N VAL A 45 -0.48 3.62 6.84
CA VAL A 45 0.58 3.94 5.88
C VAL A 45 0.27 5.20 5.09
N ARG A 46 -0.96 5.34 4.57
CA ARG A 46 -1.36 6.47 3.72
C ARG A 46 -1.49 7.79 4.48
N ALA A 47 -1.69 7.74 5.79
CA ALA A 47 -1.69 8.93 6.66
C ALA A 47 -0.28 9.54 6.84
N ASP A 48 0.78 8.78 6.56
CA ASP A 48 2.17 9.25 6.65
C ASP A 48 2.78 9.47 5.26
N GLY A 49 2.89 10.75 4.88
CA GLY A 49 3.48 11.16 3.59
C GLY A 49 4.94 10.71 3.41
N ALA A 50 5.71 10.60 4.50
CA ALA A 50 7.08 10.09 4.42
C ALA A 50 7.08 8.61 4.03
N THR A 51 6.13 7.84 4.56
CA THR A 51 5.98 6.43 4.21
C THR A 51 5.50 6.25 2.76
N THR A 52 4.46 6.98 2.33
CA THR A 52 3.93 6.82 0.96
C THR A 52 4.89 7.29 -0.13
N SER A 53 5.89 8.11 0.21
CA SER A 53 6.96 8.50 -0.72
C SER A 53 7.92 7.36 -1.08
N VAL A 54 7.96 6.28 -0.29
CA VAL A 54 8.90 5.17 -0.49
C VAL A 54 8.23 3.80 -0.55
N LEU A 55 7.01 3.64 -0.02
CA LEU A 55 6.28 2.38 0.04
C LEU A 55 5.02 2.44 -0.84
N SER A 56 4.90 1.53 -1.79
CA SER A 56 3.69 1.39 -2.60
C SER A 56 2.58 0.66 -1.84
N THR A 57 1.32 1.01 -2.10
CA THR A 57 0.15 0.33 -1.50
C THR A 57 -0.90 -0.03 -2.53
N VAL A 58 -1.62 -1.13 -2.31
CA VAL A 58 -2.78 -1.55 -3.13
C VAL A 58 -3.90 -2.00 -2.19
N ASP A 59 -5.13 -1.51 -2.36
CA ASP A 59 -6.22 -1.69 -1.39
C ASP A 59 -7.34 -2.67 -1.78
N ASP A 60 -7.25 -3.30 -2.95
CA ASP A 60 -8.29 -4.16 -3.53
C ASP A 60 -7.73 -5.50 -4.06
N VAL A 61 -6.70 -6.05 -3.39
CA VAL A 61 -6.00 -7.28 -3.83
C VAL A 61 -6.88 -8.55 -3.81
N ASP A 62 -8.02 -8.49 -3.16
CA ASP A 62 -9.05 -9.53 -3.21
C ASP A 62 -9.75 -9.63 -4.58
N ASN A 63 -9.54 -8.66 -5.46
CA ASN A 63 -10.07 -8.61 -6.81
C ASN A 63 -8.98 -8.90 -7.86
N ALA A 64 -9.37 -9.47 -9.01
CA ALA A 64 -8.44 -9.78 -10.09
C ALA A 64 -7.68 -8.53 -10.60
N ALA A 65 -8.34 -7.37 -10.65
CA ALA A 65 -7.70 -6.11 -11.00
C ALA A 65 -6.61 -5.72 -10.00
N GLY A 66 -6.91 -5.75 -8.69
CA GLY A 66 -5.94 -5.45 -7.63
C GLY A 66 -4.73 -6.38 -7.61
N GLN A 67 -4.90 -7.65 -7.98
CA GLN A 67 -3.79 -8.59 -8.15
C GLN A 67 -2.84 -8.16 -9.26
N VAL A 68 -3.38 -7.77 -10.43
CA VAL A 68 -2.56 -7.24 -11.54
C VAL A 68 -1.89 -5.92 -11.14
N VAL A 69 -2.63 -5.01 -10.50
CA VAL A 69 -2.11 -3.73 -10.00
C VAL A 69 -0.96 -3.92 -9.02
N THR A 70 -1.03 -4.93 -8.15
CA THR A 70 0.04 -5.27 -7.20
C THR A 70 1.35 -5.62 -7.92
N VAL A 71 1.27 -6.42 -9.00
CA VAL A 71 2.44 -6.77 -9.81
C VAL A 71 3.02 -5.55 -10.53
N LEU A 72 2.16 -4.71 -11.11
CA LEU A 72 2.59 -3.46 -11.76
C LEU A 72 3.23 -2.50 -10.76
N ALA A 73 2.66 -2.37 -9.57
CA ALA A 73 3.18 -1.52 -8.50
C ALA A 73 4.53 -2.04 -7.99
N LEU A 74 4.72 -3.36 -7.94
CA LEU A 74 5.99 -3.96 -7.55
C LEU A 74 7.09 -3.68 -8.57
N ARG A 75 6.77 -3.75 -9.86
CA ARG A 75 7.70 -3.36 -10.93
C ARG A 75 8.13 -1.89 -10.77
N ASP A 76 7.18 -0.99 -10.51
CA ASP A 76 7.47 0.43 -10.33
C ASP A 76 8.26 0.68 -9.02
N ALA A 77 7.94 -0.05 -7.95
CA ALA A 77 8.70 -0.03 -6.70
C ALA A 77 10.15 -0.46 -6.90
N ALA A 78 10.39 -1.51 -7.69
CA ALA A 78 11.74 -1.94 -8.08
C ALA A 78 12.50 -0.89 -8.92
N ALA A 79 11.78 0.03 -9.56
CA ALA A 79 12.34 1.17 -10.28
C ALA A 79 12.47 2.44 -9.40
N GLY A 80 12.28 2.32 -8.08
CA GLY A 80 12.41 3.42 -7.12
C GLY A 80 11.19 4.35 -7.06
N LYS A 81 10.04 3.94 -7.58
CA LYS A 81 8.79 4.72 -7.52
C LYS A 81 7.85 4.19 -6.46
N ALA A 82 7.11 5.09 -5.80
CA ALA A 82 6.08 4.72 -4.85
C ALA A 82 4.74 5.33 -5.23
N GLY A 83 3.66 4.64 -4.87
CA GLY A 83 2.31 5.16 -5.05
C GLY A 83 1.25 4.35 -4.32
N SER A 84 0.09 4.97 -4.10
CA SER A 84 -1.07 4.38 -3.46
C SER A 84 -2.14 4.10 -4.49
N TYR A 85 -2.45 2.82 -4.70
CA TYR A 85 -3.33 2.35 -5.76
C TYR A 85 -4.56 1.59 -5.24
N GLY A 86 -5.58 1.50 -6.09
CA GLY A 86 -6.80 0.74 -5.82
C GLY A 86 -8.06 1.59 -5.94
N THR A 87 -9.08 1.24 -5.15
CA THR A 87 -10.44 1.77 -5.26
C THR A 87 -10.86 2.62 -4.07
N ALA A 88 -10.11 2.61 -2.97
CA ALA A 88 -10.42 3.43 -1.80
C ALA A 88 -10.27 4.93 -2.09
N GLY A 89 -11.04 5.78 -1.40
CA GLY A 89 -11.05 7.22 -1.61
C GLY A 89 -9.72 7.95 -1.29
N ASN A 90 -8.79 7.27 -0.62
CA ASN A 90 -7.44 7.77 -0.35
C ASN A 90 -6.37 7.14 -1.27
N ALA A 91 -6.76 6.41 -2.32
CA ALA A 91 -5.87 6.00 -3.39
C ALA A 91 -5.54 7.21 -4.29
N GLN A 92 -4.30 7.28 -4.78
CA GLN A 92 -3.85 8.32 -5.72
C GLN A 92 -4.30 8.03 -7.15
N ALA A 93 -4.39 6.75 -7.53
CA ALA A 93 -4.83 6.32 -8.84
C ALA A 93 -5.33 4.85 -8.80
N PRO A 94 -6.16 4.40 -9.76
CA PRO A 94 -6.57 3.01 -9.84
C PRO A 94 -5.42 2.02 -10.09
N ALA A 95 -4.37 2.46 -10.77
CA ALA A 95 -3.20 1.65 -11.11
C ALA A 95 -1.97 2.54 -11.40
N PRO A 96 -0.74 1.98 -11.32
CA PRO A 96 0.44 2.65 -11.88
C PRO A 96 0.25 2.91 -13.37
N THR A 97 0.60 4.11 -13.82
CA THR A 97 0.57 4.42 -15.25
C THR A 97 1.74 3.73 -15.95
N ALA A 98 1.48 3.15 -17.13
CA ALA A 98 2.57 2.77 -18.01
C ALA A 98 3.29 4.05 -18.43
N GLN A 99 4.58 4.17 -18.11
CA GLN A 99 5.37 5.25 -18.66
C GLN A 99 5.43 5.06 -20.18
N THR A 100 4.75 5.91 -20.92
CA THR A 100 5.12 6.16 -22.32
C THR A 100 6.53 6.74 -22.30
N GLY A 101 7.50 5.95 -22.75
CA GLY A 101 8.86 6.40 -23.00
C GLY A 101 8.95 7.40 -24.13
#